data_AF-A0A4R6TF96-F1
#
_entry.id   AF-A0A4R6TF96-F1
#
_cell.length_a   1.000
_cell.length_b   1.000
_cell.length_c   1.000
_cell.angle_alpha   90.00
_cell.angle_beta   90.00
_cell.angle_gamma   90.00
#
_symmetry.space_group_name_H-M   'P 1'
#
loop_
_entity.id
_entity.type
_entity.pdbx_description
1 polymer ?
#
loop_
_entity_poly.entity_id
_entity_poly.type
_entity_poly.pdbx_seq_one_letter_code
_entity_poly.pdbx_strand_id
1 'polypeptide(L)'
;MKLDNSIIIEIYKELGVYERHFNQIQNVFKGLASTWFLAGFTGIGYIFSTEFDSLPFNPNFASSLICLVISTGILLFWMMDVLVYHKLLRATLDTGEFFESKNKIKHFILLRENFKNYTKTLNVRTAMSLFYIVPCVILVIGSLYFLLKVWSSNTWYNNTIILVWLISIILSSILIIVFQKRKSTKHNNV
;
A
#
# COMPACT_ATOMS: atom_id res chain seq x y z
N MET A 1 -28.48 15.22 -29.05
CA MET A 1 -27.27 15.56 -29.83
C MET A 1 -26.47 14.27 -30.00
N LYS A 2 -26.34 13.73 -31.22
CA LYS A 2 -25.47 12.59 -31.48
C LYS A 2 -24.04 13.13 -31.59
N LEU A 3 -23.12 12.62 -30.78
CA LEU A 3 -21.72 12.96 -30.90
C LEU A 3 -21.17 12.36 -32.20
N ASP A 4 -20.25 13.05 -32.86
CA ASP A 4 -19.56 12.50 -34.02
C ASP A 4 -18.70 11.30 -33.60
N ASN A 5 -18.62 10.29 -34.47
CA ASN A 5 -17.84 9.07 -34.22
C ASN A 5 -16.35 9.36 -34.04
N SER A 6 -15.85 10.43 -34.66
CA SER A 6 -14.46 10.89 -34.51
C SER A 6 -14.15 11.26 -33.05
N ILE A 7 -15.00 12.08 -32.44
CA ILE A 7 -14.88 12.56 -31.05
C ILE A 7 -14.99 11.37 -30.07
N ILE A 8 -15.89 10.43 -30.34
CA ILE A 8 -16.06 9.23 -29.52
C ILE A 8 -14.75 8.44 -29.48
N ILE A 9 -14.14 8.17 -30.64
CA ILE A 9 -12.87 7.43 -30.73
C ILE A 9 -11.75 8.16 -29.98
N GLU A 10 -11.71 9.48 -30.06
CA GLU A 10 -10.72 10.29 -29.36
C GLU A 10 -10.86 10.17 -27.83
N ILE A 11 -12.07 10.29 -27.30
CA ILE A 11 -12.36 10.10 -25.87
C ILE A 11 -11.93 8.71 -25.40
N TYR A 12 -12.18 7.66 -26.19
CA TYR A 12 -11.74 6.30 -25.84
C TYR A 12 -10.23 6.16 -25.83
N LYS A 13 -9.54 6.77 -26.81
CA LYS A 13 -8.08 6.77 -26.83
C LYS A 13 -7.53 7.43 -25.57
N GLU A 14 -8.11 8.56 -25.16
CA GLU A 14 -7.71 9.28 -23.95
C GLU A 14 -7.95 8.45 -22.68
N LEU A 15 -9.14 7.84 -22.53
CA LEU A 15 -9.45 6.92 -21.44
C LEU A 15 -8.44 5.77 -21.35
N GLY A 16 -8.10 5.16 -22.49
CA GLY A 16 -7.09 4.09 -22.53
C GLY A 16 -5.68 4.57 -22.19
N VAL A 17 -5.33 5.83 -22.47
CA VAL A 17 -4.07 6.44 -22.02
C VAL A 17 -4.05 6.57 -20.51
N TYR A 18 -5.13 7.07 -19.89
CA TYR A 18 -5.23 7.17 -18.43
C TYR A 18 -5.12 5.80 -17.75
N GLU A 19 -5.82 4.78 -18.26
CA GLU A 19 -5.76 3.41 -17.73
C GLU A 19 -4.33 2.84 -17.74
N ARG A 20 -3.62 2.99 -18.87
CA ARG A 20 -2.22 2.55 -18.99
C ARG A 20 -1.30 3.32 -18.04
N HIS A 21 -1.51 4.64 -17.94
CA HIS A 21 -0.73 5.48 -17.04
C HIS A 21 -0.91 5.08 -15.58
N PHE A 22 -2.14 4.79 -15.14
CA PHE A 22 -2.39 4.30 -13.78
C PHE A 22 -1.73 2.94 -13.52
N ASN A 23 -1.78 2.02 -14.48
CA ASN A 23 -1.12 0.72 -14.34
C ASN A 23 0.41 0.88 -14.22
N GLN A 24 1.00 1.78 -15.00
CA GLN A 24 2.42 2.09 -14.89
C GLN A 24 2.77 2.68 -13.53
N ILE A 25 2.00 3.65 -13.04
CA ILE A 25 2.24 4.24 -11.72
C ILE A 25 2.12 3.20 -10.61
N GLN A 26 1.12 2.31 -10.67
CA GLN A 26 0.97 1.25 -9.69
C GLN A 26 2.20 0.33 -9.64
N ASN A 27 2.77 -0.01 -10.79
CA ASN A 27 4.00 -0.80 -10.84
C ASN A 27 5.19 -0.05 -10.24
N VAL A 28 5.29 1.28 -10.44
CA VAL A 28 6.32 2.12 -9.81
C VAL A 28 6.20 2.08 -8.29
N PHE A 29 5.00 2.21 -7.71
CA PHE A 29 4.82 2.15 -6.26
C PHE A 29 5.19 0.78 -5.67
N LYS A 30 4.84 -0.31 -6.36
CA LYS A 30 5.26 -1.66 -5.94
C LYS A 30 6.78 -1.80 -5.98
N GLY A 31 7.42 -1.25 -7.01
CA GLY A 31 8.88 -1.18 -7.10
C GLY A 31 9.50 -0.43 -5.93
N LEU A 32 9.01 0.78 -5.63
CA LEU A 32 9.46 1.58 -4.50
C LEU A 32 9.27 0.87 -3.16
N ALA A 33 8.13 0.22 -2.94
CA ALA A 33 7.87 -0.54 -1.73
C ALA A 33 8.86 -1.71 -1.55
N SER A 34 9.17 -2.44 -2.63
CA SER A 34 10.18 -3.51 -2.63
C SER A 34 11.58 -2.98 -2.35
N THR A 35 11.98 -1.87 -2.98
CA THR A 35 13.27 -1.22 -2.72
C THR A 35 13.36 -0.71 -1.28
N TRP A 36 12.28 -0.14 -0.75
CA TRP A 36 12.21 0.32 0.63
C TRP A 36 12.39 -0.84 1.62
N PHE A 37 11.69 -1.95 1.36
CA PHE A 37 11.84 -3.18 2.14
C PHE A 37 13.27 -3.73 2.11
N LEU A 38 13.87 -3.79 0.92
CA LEU A 38 15.25 -4.24 0.75
C LEU A 38 16.25 -3.34 1.49
N ALA A 39 16.08 -2.01 1.40
CA ALA A 39 16.92 -1.05 2.12
C ALA A 39 16.86 -1.27 3.64
N GLY A 40 15.68 -1.59 4.16
CA GLY A 40 15.50 -2.01 5.55
C GLY A 40 16.34 -3.22 5.93
N PHE A 41 16.26 -4.28 5.11
CA PHE A 41 17.05 -5.50 5.30
C PHE A 41 18.56 -5.25 5.23
N THR A 42 19.01 -4.48 4.25
CA THR A 42 20.41 -4.10 4.11
C THR A 42 20.89 -3.29 5.31
N GLY A 43 20.08 -2.34 5.79
CA GLY A 43 20.42 -1.53 6.97
C GLY A 43 20.56 -2.37 8.24
N ILE A 44 19.65 -3.33 8.46
CA ILE A 44 19.74 -4.27 9.58
C ILE A 44 20.99 -5.15 9.43
N GLY A 45 21.22 -5.71 8.25
CA GLY A 45 22.40 -6.53 7.97
C GLY A 45 23.71 -5.78 8.24
N TYR A 46 23.79 -4.51 7.84
CA TYR A 46 24.95 -3.65 8.06
C TYR A 46 25.22 -3.40 9.55
N ILE A 47 24.17 -3.17 10.35
CA ILE A 47 24.31 -3.00 11.81
C ILE A 47 24.94 -4.24 12.46
N PHE A 48 24.53 -5.44 12.02
CA PHE A 48 25.05 -6.69 12.57
C PHE A 48 26.40 -7.11 11.98
N SER A 49 26.81 -6.57 10.83
CA SER A 49 28.13 -6.85 10.24
C SER A 49 29.25 -5.95 10.77
N THR A 50 28.91 -4.81 11.37
CA THR A 50 29.89 -3.83 11.85
C THR A 50 30.34 -4.21 13.26
N GLU A 51 31.65 -4.19 13.53
CA GLU A 51 32.18 -4.47 14.86
C GLU A 51 31.62 -3.46 15.89
N PHE A 52 31.01 -4.00 16.96
CA PHE A 52 30.11 -3.29 17.88
C PHE A 52 30.76 -2.14 18.66
N ASP A 53 32.08 -2.07 18.71
CA ASP A 53 32.83 -1.08 19.50
C ASP A 53 32.73 0.35 18.95
N SER A 54 32.15 0.53 17.75
CA SER A 54 32.06 1.83 17.07
C SER A 54 30.70 2.54 17.20
N LEU A 55 29.64 1.84 17.66
CA LEU A 55 28.28 2.40 17.68
C LEU A 55 27.91 2.92 19.08
N PRO A 56 27.49 4.19 19.22
CA PRO A 56 27.11 4.74 20.53
C PRO A 56 25.75 4.24 21.05
N PHE A 57 25.10 3.31 20.35
CA PHE A 57 23.75 2.82 20.67
C PHE A 57 23.62 1.30 20.50
N ASN A 58 22.64 0.72 21.20
CA ASN A 58 22.38 -0.72 21.13
C ASN A 58 21.93 -1.13 19.71
N PRO A 59 22.61 -2.10 19.07
CA PRO A 59 22.33 -2.53 17.69
C PRO A 59 20.91 -3.11 17.53
N ASN A 60 20.39 -3.78 18.56
CA ASN A 60 19.02 -4.31 18.54
C ASN A 60 18.00 -3.17 18.56
N PHE A 61 18.30 -2.10 19.30
CA PHE A 61 17.43 -0.91 19.33
C PHE A 61 17.39 -0.21 17.97
N ALA A 62 18.55 0.01 17.35
CA ALA A 62 18.62 0.60 16.02
C ALA A 62 17.93 -0.28 14.96
N SER A 63 18.12 -1.60 15.01
CA SER A 63 17.45 -2.54 14.11
C SER A 63 15.94 -2.53 14.28
N SER A 64 15.47 -2.45 15.53
CA SER A 64 14.06 -2.28 15.83
C SER A 64 13.52 -1.02 15.14
N LEU A 65 14.15 0.15 15.35
CA LEU A 65 13.78 1.43 14.73
C LEU A 65 13.70 1.35 13.21
N ILE A 66 14.69 0.73 12.57
CA ILE A 66 14.67 0.54 11.12
C ILE A 66 13.42 -0.25 10.73
N CYS A 67 13.10 -1.37 11.38
CA CYS A 67 11.90 -2.14 11.06
C CYS A 67 10.62 -1.30 11.11
N LEU A 68 10.46 -0.40 12.09
CA LEU A 68 9.29 0.48 12.15
C LEU A 68 9.27 1.53 11.06
N VAL A 69 10.39 2.20 10.79
CA VAL A 69 10.47 3.22 9.75
C VAL A 69 10.12 2.62 8.39
N ILE A 70 10.61 1.41 8.13
CA ILE A 70 10.32 0.69 6.89
C ILE A 70 8.86 0.24 6.84
N SER A 71 8.31 -0.30 7.94
CA SER A 71 6.90 -0.71 8.01
C SER A 71 5.96 0.48 7.79
N THR A 72 6.27 1.62 8.41
CA THR A 72 5.52 2.87 8.24
C THR A 72 5.59 3.39 6.80
N GLY A 73 6.77 3.32 6.17
CA GLY A 73 6.94 3.68 4.76
C GLY A 73 6.10 2.80 3.82
N ILE A 74 6.09 1.49 4.04
CA ILE A 74 5.27 0.55 3.25
C ILE A 74 3.78 0.82 3.47
N LEU A 75 3.34 1.12 4.70
CA LEU A 75 1.96 1.52 4.98
C LEU A 75 1.58 2.82 4.26
N LEU A 76 2.48 3.80 4.18
CA LEU A 76 2.25 5.04 3.42
C LEU A 76 2.10 4.76 1.93
N PHE A 77 2.95 3.92 1.35
CA PHE A 77 2.81 3.51 -0.05
C PHE A 77 1.49 2.77 -0.31
N TRP A 78 1.11 1.86 0.59
CA TRP A 78 -0.18 1.19 0.52
C TRP A 78 -1.35 2.17 0.58
N MET A 79 -1.27 3.18 1.46
CA MET A 79 -2.29 4.21 1.60
C MET A 79 -2.42 5.03 0.31
N MET A 80 -1.30 5.41 -0.32
CA MET A 80 -1.30 6.11 -1.61
C MET A 80 -1.92 5.24 -2.72
N ASP A 81 -1.49 3.98 -2.85
CA ASP A 81 -2.01 3.03 -3.85
C ASP A 81 -3.52 2.84 -3.73
N VAL A 82 -4.02 2.63 -2.50
CA VAL A 82 -5.44 2.36 -2.25
C VAL A 82 -6.32 3.62 -2.26
N LEU A 83 -5.88 4.73 -1.67
CA LEU A 83 -6.73 5.91 -1.50
C LEU A 83 -6.76 6.81 -2.73
N VAL A 84 -5.63 6.96 -3.41
CA VAL A 84 -5.52 7.89 -4.53
C VAL A 84 -5.76 7.14 -5.82
N TYR A 85 -4.94 6.12 -6.10
CA TYR A 85 -4.93 5.48 -7.41
C TYR A 85 -6.14 4.61 -7.66
N HIS A 86 -6.53 3.78 -6.70
CA HIS A 86 -7.73 2.95 -6.89
C HIS A 86 -9.01 3.81 -7.02
N LYS A 87 -9.07 4.99 -6.37
CA LYS A 87 -10.22 5.90 -6.53
C LYS A 87 -10.21 6.60 -7.88
N LEU A 88 -9.06 7.08 -8.35
CA LEU A 88 -8.95 7.68 -9.69
C LEU A 88 -9.30 6.68 -10.77
N LEU A 89 -8.77 5.46 -10.69
CA LEU A 89 -9.06 4.40 -11.65
C LEU A 89 -10.55 4.06 -11.65
N ARG A 90 -11.19 3.99 -10.47
CA ARG A 90 -12.63 3.78 -10.42
C ARG A 90 -13.39 4.95 -11.06
N ALA A 91 -12.98 6.20 -10.81
CA ALA A 91 -13.62 7.36 -11.42
C ALA A 91 -13.51 7.36 -12.96
N THR A 92 -12.36 6.98 -13.53
CA THR A 92 -12.21 6.86 -14.99
C THR A 92 -13.00 5.69 -15.57
N LEU A 93 -13.11 4.59 -14.83
CA LEU A 93 -13.96 3.46 -15.20
C LEU A 93 -15.45 3.83 -15.19
N ASP A 94 -15.93 4.46 -14.11
CA ASP A 94 -17.32 4.90 -13.97
C ASP A 94 -17.69 5.94 -15.05
N THR A 95 -16.76 6.87 -15.35
CA THR A 95 -16.97 7.89 -16.39
C THR A 95 -17.11 7.27 -17.77
N GLY A 96 -16.25 6.32 -18.14
CA GLY A 96 -16.38 5.64 -19.44
C GLY A 96 -17.62 4.75 -19.53
N GLU A 97 -18.04 4.09 -18.44
CA GLU A 97 -19.32 3.33 -18.40
C GLU A 97 -20.53 4.25 -18.62
N PHE A 98 -20.50 5.47 -18.05
CA PHE A 98 -21.51 6.49 -18.30
C PHE A 98 -21.54 6.96 -19.77
N PHE A 99 -20.39 7.17 -20.40
CA PHE A 99 -20.32 7.54 -21.82
C PHE A 99 -20.77 6.40 -22.76
N GLU A 100 -20.40 5.16 -22.44
CA GLU A 100 -20.78 3.95 -23.16
C GLU A 100 -22.28 3.72 -23.16
N SER A 101 -22.89 3.76 -21.97
CA SER A 101 -24.33 3.57 -21.78
C SER A 101 -25.15 4.64 -22.49
N LYS A 102 -24.70 5.90 -22.46
CA LYS A 102 -25.38 7.02 -23.13
C LYS A 102 -25.34 6.92 -24.66
N ASN A 103 -24.25 6.42 -25.24
CA ASN A 103 -24.06 6.33 -26.69
C ASN A 103 -24.43 4.97 -27.30
N LYS A 104 -24.89 4.00 -26.50
CA LYS A 104 -25.33 2.65 -26.93
C LYS A 104 -24.25 1.86 -27.69
N ILE A 105 -22.99 2.04 -27.32
CA ILE A 105 -21.86 1.39 -28.00
C ILE A 105 -21.62 -0.01 -27.40
N LYS A 106 -22.30 -1.02 -27.93
CA LYS A 106 -22.28 -2.40 -27.37
C LYS A 106 -20.89 -3.06 -27.34
N HIS A 107 -20.03 -2.78 -28.32
CA HIS A 107 -18.75 -3.48 -28.43
C HIS A 107 -17.76 -3.14 -27.30
N PHE A 108 -17.72 -1.87 -26.88
CA PHE A 108 -16.80 -1.41 -25.83
C PHE A 108 -17.30 -1.77 -24.42
N ILE A 109 -18.62 -1.82 -24.22
CA ILE A 109 -19.25 -2.29 -22.98
C ILE A 109 -18.78 -3.70 -22.63
N LEU A 110 -18.68 -4.60 -23.61
CA LEU A 110 -18.24 -5.99 -23.38
C LEU A 110 -16.80 -6.08 -22.85
N LEU A 111 -15.89 -5.23 -23.33
CA LEU A 111 -14.50 -5.20 -22.83
C LEU A 111 -14.43 -4.74 -21.37
N ARG A 112 -15.20 -3.70 -21.00
CA ARG A 112 -15.23 -3.20 -19.63
C ARG A 112 -16.00 -4.11 -18.67
N GLU A 113 -17.10 -4.72 -19.12
CA GLU A 113 -17.81 -5.72 -18.33
C GLU A 113 -16.92 -6.94 -18.06
N ASN A 114 -16.17 -7.40 -19.06
CA ASN A 114 -15.17 -8.45 -18.86
C ASN A 114 -14.11 -8.00 -17.85
N PHE A 115 -13.59 -6.78 -17.95
CA PHE A 115 -12.60 -6.25 -16.99
C PHE A 115 -13.17 -6.12 -15.56
N LYS A 116 -14.43 -5.69 -15.43
CA LYS A 116 -15.17 -5.57 -14.16
C LYS A 116 -15.46 -6.94 -13.56
N ASN A 117 -15.77 -7.92 -14.40
CA ASN A 117 -15.97 -9.31 -13.98
C ASN A 117 -14.65 -9.94 -13.55
N TYR A 118 -13.56 -9.75 -14.30
CA TYR A 118 -12.22 -10.21 -13.90
C TYR A 118 -11.75 -9.58 -12.59
N THR A 119 -12.00 -8.27 -12.39
CA THR A 119 -11.67 -7.59 -11.13
C THR A 119 -12.60 -7.95 -9.97
N LYS A 120 -13.79 -8.49 -10.24
CA LYS A 120 -14.68 -9.08 -9.23
C LYS A 120 -14.31 -10.52 -8.87
N THR A 121 -13.94 -11.35 -9.86
CA THR A 121 -13.67 -12.78 -9.66
C THR A 121 -12.30 -13.02 -9.05
N LEU A 122 -11.29 -12.31 -9.52
CA LEU A 122 -10.03 -12.22 -8.82
C LEU A 122 -10.23 -11.21 -7.69
N ASN A 123 -9.99 -11.64 -6.45
CA ASN A 123 -9.86 -10.75 -5.30
C ASN A 123 -8.59 -9.87 -5.47
N VAL A 124 -8.46 -9.13 -6.57
CA VAL A 124 -7.29 -8.32 -6.97
C VAL A 124 -6.96 -7.33 -5.88
N ARG A 125 -7.99 -6.73 -5.27
CA ARG A 125 -7.83 -5.87 -4.11
C ARG A 125 -7.21 -6.59 -2.91
N THR A 126 -7.63 -7.83 -2.65
CA THR A 126 -7.06 -8.64 -1.56
C THR A 126 -5.62 -9.02 -1.87
N ALA A 127 -5.34 -9.46 -3.10
CA ALA A 127 -3.98 -9.77 -3.55
C ALA A 127 -3.05 -8.56 -3.45
N MET A 128 -3.52 -7.38 -3.90
CA MET A 128 -2.79 -6.11 -3.73
C MET A 128 -2.62 -5.76 -2.26
N SER A 129 -3.64 -5.93 -1.41
CA SER A 129 -3.48 -5.66 0.03
C SER A 129 -2.51 -6.62 0.69
N LEU A 130 -2.50 -7.90 0.31
CA LEU A 130 -1.58 -8.90 0.83
C LEU A 130 -0.13 -8.55 0.49
N PHE A 131 0.13 -8.03 -0.72
CA PHE A 131 1.46 -7.59 -1.12
C PHE A 131 2.09 -6.56 -0.15
N TYR A 132 1.29 -5.65 0.41
CA TYR A 132 1.79 -4.67 1.39
C TYR A 132 1.67 -5.15 2.84
N ILE A 133 0.62 -5.90 3.19
CA ILE A 133 0.38 -6.36 4.56
C ILE A 133 1.44 -7.38 4.99
N VAL A 134 1.81 -8.33 4.13
CA VAL A 134 2.79 -9.37 4.45
C VAL A 134 4.15 -8.78 4.89
N PRO A 135 4.82 -7.92 4.10
CA PRO A 135 6.09 -7.31 4.53
C PRO A 135 5.94 -6.40 5.74
N CYS A 136 4.83 -5.67 5.87
CA CYS A 136 4.55 -4.88 7.09
C CYS A 136 4.49 -5.75 8.34
N VAL A 137 3.76 -6.87 8.30
CA VAL A 137 3.64 -7.80 9.42
C VAL A 137 4.99 -8.41 9.77
N ILE A 138 5.77 -8.83 8.77
CA ILE A 138 7.13 -9.36 8.97
C ILE A 138 8.01 -8.32 9.70
N LEU A 139 7.98 -7.06 9.27
CA LEU A 139 8.76 -5.99 9.90
C LEU A 139 8.28 -5.68 11.33
N VAL A 140 6.97 -5.67 11.59
CA VAL A 140 6.45 -5.45 12.94
C VAL A 140 6.88 -6.59 13.88
N ILE A 141 6.80 -7.84 13.43
CA ILE A 141 7.27 -9.01 14.20
C ILE A 141 8.78 -8.91 14.44
N GLY A 142 9.58 -8.60 13.41
CA GLY A 142 11.03 -8.43 13.56
C GLY A 142 11.37 -7.30 14.54
N SER A 143 10.63 -6.20 14.47
CA SER A 143 10.79 -5.07 15.37
C SER A 143 10.52 -5.43 16.83
N LEU A 144 9.42 -6.17 17.09
CA LEU A 144 9.08 -6.70 18.42
C LEU A 144 10.15 -7.67 18.93
N TYR A 145 10.66 -8.55 18.07
CA TYR A 145 11.73 -9.49 18.43
C TYR A 145 12.99 -8.76 18.92
N PHE A 146 13.45 -7.74 18.19
CA PHE A 146 14.61 -6.94 18.60
C PHE A 146 14.33 -6.13 19.88
N LEU A 147 13.11 -5.62 20.05
CA LEU A 147 12.70 -4.91 21.25
C LEU A 147 12.74 -5.80 22.50
N LEU A 148 12.27 -7.05 22.40
CA LEU A 148 12.31 -8.03 23.48
C LEU A 148 13.75 -8.36 23.90
N LYS A 149 14.68 -8.42 22.93
CA LYS A 149 16.12 -8.59 23.22
C LYS A 149 16.69 -7.42 24.01
N VAL A 150 16.29 -6.18 23.69
CA VAL A 150 16.70 -4.98 24.44
C VAL A 150 16.10 -4.98 25.85
N TRP A 151 14.84 -5.37 25.99
CA TRP A 151 14.14 -5.39 27.28
C TRP A 151 14.83 -6.32 28.30
N SER A 152 15.30 -7.48 27.84
CA SER A 152 16.05 -8.44 28.67
C SER A 152 17.29 -7.83 29.35
N SER A 153 17.88 -6.75 28.80
CA SER A 153 19.06 -6.10 29.39
C SER A 153 18.76 -5.21 30.61
N ASN A 154 17.50 -5.12 31.05
CA ASN A 154 17.04 -4.59 32.34
C ASN A 154 17.59 -3.22 32.81
N THR A 155 17.61 -2.21 31.94
CA THR A 155 17.87 -0.81 32.33
C THR A 155 16.58 0.01 32.31
N TRP A 156 16.38 0.91 33.28
CA TRP A 156 15.18 1.76 33.36
C TRP A 156 14.96 2.59 32.07
N TYR A 157 16.03 3.06 31.45
CA TYR A 157 15.99 3.76 30.16
C TYR A 157 15.32 2.93 29.03
N ASN A 158 15.49 1.61 29.03
CA ASN A 158 14.87 0.75 28.02
C ASN A 158 13.35 0.72 28.17
N ASN A 159 12.81 0.83 29.39
CA ASN A 159 11.36 0.72 29.64
C ASN A 159 10.56 1.91 29.10
N THR A 160 11.08 3.14 29.19
CA THR A 160 10.39 4.33 28.66
C THR A 160 10.35 4.32 27.13
N ILE A 161 11.44 3.90 26.51
CA ILE A 161 11.54 3.71 25.06
C ILE A 161 10.53 2.66 24.59
N ILE A 162 10.46 1.50 25.26
CA ILE A 162 9.52 0.42 24.95
C ILE A 162 8.06 0.91 24.99
N LEU A 163 7.70 1.79 25.92
CA LEU A 163 6.34 2.34 25.99
C LEU A 163 6.01 3.24 24.80
N VAL A 164 6.89 4.17 24.44
CA VAL A 164 6.72 5.04 23.25
C VAL A 164 6.58 4.17 21.99
N TRP A 165 7.37 3.11 21.94
CA TRP A 165 7.38 2.11 20.89
C TRP A 165 6.05 1.36 20.73
N LEU A 166 5.52 0.82 21.83
CA LEU A 166 4.21 0.15 21.84
C LEU A 166 3.10 1.10 21.42
N ILE A 167 3.14 2.36 21.87
CA ILE A 167 2.17 3.39 21.48
C ILE A 167 2.20 3.60 19.95
N SER A 168 3.38 3.64 19.32
CA SER A 168 3.49 3.79 17.86
C SER A 168 2.89 2.61 17.08
N ILE A 169 3.07 1.38 17.58
CA ILE A 169 2.50 0.16 16.98
C ILE A 169 0.98 0.16 17.11
N ILE A 170 0.46 0.59 18.28
CA ILE A 170 -0.97 0.71 18.51
C ILE A 170 -1.57 1.77 17.57
N LEU A 171 -0.94 2.94 17.45
CA LEU A 171 -1.37 4.01 16.55
C LEU A 171 -1.40 3.56 15.09
N SER A 172 -0.36 2.87 14.61
CA SER A 172 -0.31 2.35 13.23
C SER A 172 -1.38 1.28 12.99
N SER A 173 -1.62 0.40 13.98
CA SER A 173 -2.68 -0.62 13.93
C SER A 173 -4.09 0.00 13.92
N ILE A 174 -4.33 1.02 14.74
CA ILE A 174 -5.59 1.77 14.76
C ILE A 174 -5.83 2.44 13.41
N LEU A 175 -4.80 3.08 12.83
CA LEU A 175 -4.90 3.67 11.49
C LEU A 175 -5.35 2.61 10.47
N ILE A 176 -4.70 1.43 10.44
CA ILE A 176 -5.08 0.33 9.55
C ILE A 176 -6.56 -0.08 9.74
N ILE A 177 -6.99 -0.27 10.99
CA ILE A 177 -8.38 -0.69 11.31
C ILE A 177 -9.39 0.39 10.88
N VAL A 178 -9.13 1.66 11.21
CA VAL A 178 -9.99 2.78 10.83
C VAL A 178 -10.12 2.85 9.30
N PHE A 179 -9.02 2.66 8.58
CA PHE A 179 -9.03 2.64 7.12
C PHE A 179 -9.80 1.45 6.54
N GLN A 180 -9.68 0.26 7.13
CA GLN A 180 -10.48 -0.89 6.70
C GLN A 180 -11.97 -0.69 6.96
N LYS A 181 -12.35 -0.17 8.14
CA LYS A 181 -13.75 0.00 8.54
C LYS A 181 -14.48 1.06 7.71
N ARG A 182 -13.83 2.19 7.41
CA ARG A 182 -14.39 3.26 6.56
C ARG A 182 -14.72 2.80 5.14
N LYS A 183 -14.14 1.69 4.70
CA LYS A 183 -14.36 1.10 3.38
C LYS A 183 -15.52 0.11 3.35
N SER A 184 -15.88 -0.51 4.48
CA SER A 184 -17.01 -1.43 4.59
C SER A 184 -18.36 -0.70 4.60
N THR A 185 -18.46 0.42 5.31
CA THR A 185 -19.72 1.20 5.42
C THR A 185 -20.20 1.81 4.10
N LYS A 186 -19.30 2.03 3.13
CA LYS A 186 -19.70 2.52 1.79
C LYS A 186 -20.30 1.45 0.89
N HIS A 187 -20.17 0.15 1.22
CA HIS A 187 -20.70 -0.91 0.38
C HIS A 187 -22.13 -1.36 0.76
N ASN A 188 -22.62 -0.98 1.95
CA ASN A 188 -23.96 -1.33 2.43
C ASN A 188 -25.03 -0.26 2.15
N ASN A 189 -24.65 0.88 1.58
CA ASN A 189 -25.55 2.01 1.31
C ASN A 189 -25.80 2.25 -0.19
N VAL A 190 -25.45 1.28 -1.05
CA VAL A 190 -25.74 1.25 -2.49
C VAL A 190 -26.27 -0.13 -2.80
#